data_AF-A0A9E4K9I4-F1
#
_entry.id   AF-A0A9E4K9I4-F1
#
_cell.length_a   1.000
_cell.length_b   1.000
_cell.length_c   1.000
_cell.angle_alpha   90.00
_cell.angle_beta   90.00
_cell.angle_gamma   90.00
#
_symmetry.space_group_name_H-M   'P 1'
#
loop_
_entity.id
_entity.type
_entity.pdbx_description
1 polymer ?
#
loop_
_entity_poly.entity_id
_entity_poly.type
_entity_poly.pdbx_seq_one_letter_code
_entity_poly.pdbx_strand_id
1 'polypeptide(L)'
;MQQITPLNPNHDDQFERNGTIYQYDSDIRTWFKPGARPADSDLNARIDEVEEDVVRFKEEHTELLNEMIDNWLTGQNIDSDARIIIHEYAKTRINSLDSDIKELVEDWIEGRNLDSELVHKEINEIAKNSVRKFAEDDMPSTASAGDIWHDTDEDIVYVYTISDNGNTIWRRT
;
A
#
# COMPACT_ATOMS: atom_id res chain seq x y z
N MET A 1 -11.58 -5.97 21.51
CA MET A 1 -11.58 -5.73 20.05
C MET A 1 -12.01 -4.29 19.85
N GLN A 2 -11.30 -3.57 19.00
CA GLN A 2 -11.13 -2.13 19.10
C GLN A 2 -12.14 -1.45 18.17
N GLN A 3 -13.00 -0.58 18.71
CA GLN A 3 -13.97 0.22 17.94
C GLN A 3 -13.25 1.01 16.85
N ILE A 4 -13.79 0.99 15.64
CA ILE A 4 -13.42 1.85 14.52
C ILE A 4 -14.60 2.81 14.36
N THR A 5 -14.46 4.04 14.87
CA THR A 5 -15.54 5.04 14.83
C THR A 5 -15.21 6.09 13.77
N PRO A 6 -15.97 6.22 12.67
CA PRO A 6 -15.80 7.34 11.75
C PRO A 6 -16.14 8.64 12.47
N LEU A 7 -15.19 9.56 12.53
CA LEU A 7 -15.24 10.77 13.37
C LEU A 7 -16.06 11.92 12.76
N ASN A 8 -16.38 11.87 11.46
CA ASN A 8 -17.14 12.92 10.79
C ASN A 8 -17.79 12.41 9.49
N PRO A 9 -19.13 12.49 9.32
CA PRO A 9 -19.80 12.03 8.09
C PRO A 9 -19.47 12.88 6.83
N ASN A 10 -18.70 13.96 6.98
CA ASN A 10 -18.25 14.80 5.85
C ASN A 10 -16.75 14.65 5.54
N HIS A 11 -16.02 13.77 6.24
CA HIS A 11 -14.63 13.45 5.94
C HIS A 11 -14.48 11.93 5.98
N ASP A 12 -14.56 11.29 4.81
CA ASP A 12 -14.31 9.85 4.62
C ASP A 12 -12.85 9.46 4.93
N ASP A 13 -12.03 10.45 5.28
CA ASP A 13 -10.58 10.35 5.43
C ASP A 13 -10.14 10.11 6.88
N GLN A 14 -11.04 9.85 7.86
CA GLN A 14 -10.65 9.63 9.26
C GLN A 14 -11.44 8.53 9.99
N PHE A 15 -10.76 7.69 10.79
CA PHE A 15 -11.40 6.74 11.72
C PHE A 15 -10.69 6.68 13.07
N GLU A 16 -11.40 6.44 14.17
CA GLU A 16 -10.78 6.30 15.50
C GLU A 16 -10.62 4.83 15.89
N ARG A 17 -9.45 4.42 16.42
CA ARG A 17 -9.21 3.09 16.99
C ARG A 17 -8.39 3.17 18.29
N ASN A 18 -9.01 2.83 19.44
CA ASN A 18 -8.47 2.96 20.81
C ASN A 18 -8.11 4.39 21.24
N GLY A 19 -9.01 5.37 21.11
CA GLY A 19 -8.68 6.75 21.47
C GLY A 19 -7.63 7.38 20.57
N THR A 20 -7.30 6.72 19.46
CA THR A 20 -6.34 7.19 18.47
C THR A 20 -7.10 7.41 17.17
N ILE A 21 -7.17 8.66 16.73
CA ILE A 21 -7.67 9.00 15.40
C ILE A 21 -6.68 8.43 14.38
N TYR A 22 -7.13 7.99 13.22
CA TYR A 22 -6.34 7.59 12.06
C TYR A 22 -6.84 8.43 10.90
N GLN A 23 -5.92 8.88 10.05
CA GLN A 23 -6.22 9.63 8.84
C GLN A 23 -5.86 8.78 7.63
N TYR A 24 -6.65 8.87 6.57
CA TYR A 24 -6.42 8.28 5.26
C TYR A 24 -5.67 9.30 4.41
N ASP A 25 -4.54 8.89 3.83
CA ASP A 25 -3.79 9.68 2.85
C ASP A 25 -4.07 9.08 1.48
N SER A 26 -4.67 9.88 0.61
CA SER A 26 -4.99 9.47 -0.75
C SER A 26 -3.75 9.26 -1.60
N ASP A 27 -2.63 9.92 -1.28
CA ASP A 27 -1.39 9.89 -2.06
C ASP A 27 -0.70 8.52 -1.92
N ILE A 28 -0.83 7.89 -0.74
CA ILE A 28 -0.26 6.57 -0.44
C ILE A 28 -1.31 5.48 -0.14
N ARG A 29 -2.60 5.82 -0.27
CA ARG A 29 -3.77 4.95 -0.07
C ARG A 29 -3.73 4.11 1.22
N THR A 30 -3.32 4.70 2.34
CA THR A 30 -3.22 3.99 3.63
C THR A 30 -3.68 4.82 4.82
N TRP A 31 -3.94 4.14 5.95
CA TRP A 31 -4.41 4.75 7.20
C TRP A 31 -3.30 4.83 8.23
N PHE A 32 -3.07 6.01 8.82
CA PHE A 32 -1.99 6.25 9.79
C PHE A 32 -2.48 7.06 10.98
N LYS A 33 -1.82 6.86 12.12
CA LYS A 33 -2.08 7.60 13.35
C LYS A 33 -1.49 9.04 13.23
N PRO A 34 -2.19 10.11 13.64
CA PRO A 34 -1.68 11.47 13.69
C PRO A 34 -0.37 11.54 14.47
N GLY A 35 0.65 12.10 13.82
CA GLY A 35 2.01 12.20 14.37
C GLY A 35 2.83 10.90 14.32
N ALA A 36 2.23 9.77 13.93
CA ALA A 36 2.90 8.52 13.63
C ALA A 36 2.94 8.27 12.12
N ARG A 37 3.01 9.35 11.32
CA ARG A 37 3.50 9.27 9.93
C ARG A 37 4.82 8.49 10.05
N PRO A 38 4.87 7.20 9.64
CA PRO A 38 6.10 6.44 9.73
C PRO A 38 7.00 7.17 8.77
N ALA A 39 7.91 8.00 9.31
CA ALA A 39 8.45 9.18 8.65
C ALA A 39 8.38 8.97 7.14
N ASP A 40 7.42 9.58 6.42
CA ASP A 40 7.18 9.25 5.01
C ASP A 40 8.49 9.33 4.20
N SER A 41 9.46 10.06 4.73
CA SER A 41 10.86 10.00 4.34
C SER A 41 11.47 8.60 4.25
N ASP A 42 11.23 7.65 5.14
CA ASP A 42 11.93 6.36 5.14
C ASP A 42 11.35 5.38 4.11
N LEU A 43 10.03 5.31 3.94
CA LEU A 43 9.46 4.46 2.88
C LEU A 43 9.62 5.11 1.52
N ASN A 44 9.34 6.41 1.39
CA ASN A 44 9.53 7.12 0.14
C ASN A 44 11.01 7.24 -0.20
N ALA A 45 11.93 7.49 0.75
CA ALA A 45 13.36 7.47 0.42
C ALA A 45 13.86 6.07 0.06
N ARG A 46 13.26 5.00 0.60
CA ARG A 46 13.59 3.63 0.15
C ARG A 46 13.03 3.34 -1.25
N ILE A 47 11.91 3.94 -1.62
CA ILE A 47 11.37 3.88 -2.98
C ILE A 47 12.27 4.70 -3.92
N ASP A 48 12.58 5.94 -3.56
CA ASP A 48 13.47 6.85 -4.29
C ASP A 48 14.87 6.22 -4.46
N GLU A 49 15.42 5.59 -3.42
CA GLU A 49 16.72 4.88 -3.48
C GLU A 49 16.67 3.69 -4.45
N VAL A 50 15.57 2.93 -4.46
CA VAL A 50 15.38 1.83 -5.40
C VAL A 50 15.19 2.35 -6.83
N GLU A 51 14.48 3.46 -7.02
CA GLU A 51 14.33 4.11 -8.32
C GLU A 51 15.67 4.65 -8.84
N GLU A 52 16.45 5.32 -8.00
CA GLU A 52 17.81 5.78 -8.33
C GLU A 52 18.74 4.61 -8.66
N ASP A 53 18.68 3.50 -7.92
CA ASP A 53 19.45 2.30 -8.18
C ASP A 53 19.10 1.67 -9.54
N VAL A 54 17.81 1.63 -9.88
CA VAL A 54 17.33 1.12 -11.17
C VAL A 54 17.80 2.04 -12.30
N VAL A 55 17.70 3.35 -12.14
CA VAL A 55 18.17 4.33 -13.14
C VAL A 55 19.69 4.20 -13.34
N ARG A 56 20.46 4.19 -12.26
CA ARG A 56 21.92 4.03 -12.30
C ARG A 56 22.32 2.72 -12.96
N PHE A 57 21.68 1.61 -12.58
CA PHE A 57 21.94 0.32 -13.21
C PHE A 57 21.69 0.37 -14.73
N LYS A 58 20.63 1.04 -15.19
CA LYS A 58 20.35 1.19 -16.63
C LYS A 58 21.42 2.00 -17.36
N GLU A 59 21.87 3.11 -16.78
CA GLU A 59 22.91 3.95 -17.36
C GLU A 59 24.23 3.18 -17.49
N GLU A 60 24.69 2.57 -16.40
CA GLU A 60 25.93 1.78 -16.36
C GLU A 60 25.91 0.61 -17.37
N HIS A 61 24.79 -0.12 -17.45
CA HIS A 61 24.69 -1.26 -18.37
C HIS A 61 24.62 -0.81 -19.85
N THR A 62 24.00 0.35 -20.12
CA THR A 62 23.94 0.92 -21.47
C THR A 62 25.31 1.39 -21.93
N GLU A 63 26.07 2.05 -21.06
CA GLU A 63 27.45 2.45 -21.35
C GLU A 63 28.34 1.24 -21.61
N LEU A 64 28.25 0.20 -20.77
CA LEU A 64 29.01 -1.03 -20.93
C LEU A 64 28.68 -1.73 -22.26
N LEU A 65 27.40 -1.79 -22.64
CA LEU A 65 26.99 -2.39 -23.92
C LEU A 65 27.54 -1.61 -25.11
N ASN A 66 27.50 -0.27 -25.08
CA ASN A 66 28.09 0.56 -26.12
C ASN A 66 29.60 0.35 -26.22
N GLU A 67 30.30 0.30 -25.08
CA GLU A 67 31.74 0.05 -25.05
C GLU A 67 32.09 -1.36 -25.60
N MET A 68 31.31 -2.37 -25.24
CA MET A 68 31.46 -3.73 -25.77
C MET A 68 31.26 -3.79 -27.29
N ILE A 69 30.27 -3.07 -27.81
CA ILE A 69 30.02 -2.98 -29.25
C ILE A 69 31.20 -2.31 -29.95
N ASP A 70 31.69 -1.18 -29.44
CA ASP A 70 32.80 -0.44 -30.03
C ASP A 70 34.11 -1.23 -29.98
N ASN A 71 34.40 -1.88 -28.86
CA ASN A 71 35.56 -2.76 -28.71
C ASN A 71 35.48 -3.94 -29.69
N TRP A 72 34.30 -4.56 -29.81
CA TRP A 72 34.09 -5.65 -30.76
C TRP A 72 34.27 -5.17 -32.21
N LEU A 73 33.68 -4.05 -32.60
CA LEU A 73 33.81 -3.49 -33.96
C LEU A 73 35.26 -3.09 -34.29
N THR A 74 36.01 -2.57 -33.32
CA THR A 74 37.40 -2.14 -33.52
C THR A 74 38.32 -3.31 -33.85
N GLY A 75 38.09 -4.47 -33.25
CA GLY A 75 38.84 -5.70 -33.52
C GLY A 75 38.53 -6.37 -34.86
N GLN A 76 37.53 -5.89 -35.60
CA GLN A 76 37.07 -6.49 -36.83
C GLN A 76 37.50 -5.65 -38.05
N ASN A 77 37.97 -6.31 -39.10
CA ASN A 77 38.31 -5.68 -40.38
C ASN A 77 37.06 -5.44 -41.24
N ILE A 78 36.09 -4.73 -40.66
CA ILE A 78 34.82 -4.38 -41.31
C ILE A 78 34.93 -2.98 -41.91
N ASP A 79 34.43 -2.84 -43.12
CA ASP A 79 34.24 -1.57 -43.81
C ASP A 79 33.41 -0.57 -42.97
N SER A 80 33.67 0.73 -43.14
CA SER A 80 33.06 1.79 -42.34
C SER A 80 31.53 1.83 -42.47
N ASP A 81 30.98 1.53 -43.64
CA ASP A 81 29.54 1.57 -43.86
C ASP A 81 28.85 0.42 -43.12
N ALA A 82 29.47 -0.77 -43.13
CA ALA A 82 28.99 -1.91 -42.36
C ALA A 82 29.05 -1.66 -40.85
N ARG A 83 30.07 -0.95 -40.35
CA ARG A 83 30.15 -0.54 -38.92
C ARG A 83 28.99 0.37 -38.53
N ILE A 84 28.66 1.36 -39.36
CA ILE A 84 27.55 2.29 -39.10
C ILE A 84 26.22 1.52 -39.03
N ILE A 85 25.97 0.59 -39.96
CA ILE A 85 24.74 -0.21 -39.98
C ILE A 85 24.61 -1.09 -38.72
N ILE A 86 25.69 -1.76 -38.31
CA ILE A 86 25.68 -2.61 -37.13
C ILE A 86 25.42 -1.77 -35.86
N HIS A 87 26.05 -0.60 -35.77
CA HIS A 87 25.89 0.28 -34.62
C HIS A 87 24.45 0.84 -34.51
N GLU A 88 23.86 1.28 -35.62
CA GLU A 88 22.45 1.72 -35.68
C GLU A 88 21.48 0.60 -35.31
N TYR A 89 21.72 -0.62 -35.82
CA TYR A 89 20.92 -1.79 -35.45
C TYR A 89 21.01 -2.10 -33.97
N ALA A 90 22.22 -2.10 -33.40
CA ALA A 90 22.44 -2.37 -31.98
C ALA A 90 21.77 -1.33 -31.09
N LYS A 91 21.90 -0.03 -31.41
CA LYS A 91 21.19 1.06 -30.73
C LYS A 91 19.67 0.88 -30.76
N THR A 92 19.12 0.57 -31.93
CA THR A 92 17.68 0.33 -32.08
C THR A 92 17.22 -0.84 -31.21
N ARG A 93 18.01 -1.91 -31.15
CA ARG A 93 17.70 -3.08 -30.32
C ARG A 93 17.79 -2.77 -28.82
N ILE A 94 18.79 -2.00 -28.38
CA ILE A 94 18.93 -1.54 -26.99
C ILE A 94 17.72 -0.69 -26.58
N ASN A 95 17.32 0.28 -27.43
CA ASN A 95 16.16 1.12 -27.15
C ASN A 95 14.85 0.32 -27.06
N SER A 96 14.68 -0.70 -27.90
CA SER A 96 13.56 -1.63 -27.80
C SER A 96 13.56 -2.37 -26.46
N LEU A 97 14.72 -2.85 -26.00
CA LEU A 97 14.83 -3.54 -24.72
C LEU A 97 14.56 -2.61 -23.53
N ASP A 98 14.94 -1.33 -23.57
CA ASP A 98 14.57 -0.37 -22.50
C ASP A 98 13.05 -0.17 -22.43
N SER A 99 12.36 -0.13 -23.58
CA SER A 99 10.90 -0.07 -23.62
C SER A 99 10.26 -1.31 -22.99
N ASP A 100 10.72 -2.50 -23.36
CA ASP A 100 10.20 -3.76 -22.81
C ASP A 100 10.45 -3.86 -21.29
N ILE A 101 11.62 -3.38 -20.82
CA ILE A 101 11.95 -3.35 -19.39
C ILE A 101 11.05 -2.36 -18.64
N LYS A 102 10.74 -1.19 -19.23
CA LYS A 102 9.82 -0.22 -18.62
C LYS A 102 8.43 -0.80 -18.43
N GLU A 103 7.89 -1.44 -19.47
CA GLU A 103 6.58 -2.11 -19.40
C GLU A 103 6.56 -3.18 -18.29
N LEU A 104 7.59 -4.02 -18.20
CA LEU A 104 7.68 -5.04 -17.15
C LEU A 104 7.77 -4.45 -15.73
N VAL A 105 8.44 -3.32 -15.56
CA VAL A 105 8.53 -2.65 -14.25
C VAL A 105 7.20 -2.00 -13.88
N GLU A 106 6.54 -1.33 -14.82
CA GLU A 106 5.21 -0.74 -14.64
C GLU A 106 4.17 -1.80 -14.26
N ASP A 107 4.10 -2.91 -15.01
CA ASP A 107 3.22 -4.05 -14.72
C ASP A 107 3.44 -4.61 -13.31
N TRP A 108 4.71 -4.71 -12.89
CA TRP A 108 5.04 -5.23 -11.57
C TRP A 108 4.65 -4.26 -10.44
N ILE A 109 4.82 -2.96 -10.65
CA ILE A 109 4.36 -1.93 -9.69
C ILE A 109 2.83 -1.97 -9.58
N GLU A 110 2.11 -2.02 -10.71
CA GLU A 110 0.65 -2.09 -10.74
C GLU A 110 0.12 -3.36 -10.06
N GLY A 111 0.73 -4.52 -10.35
CA GLY A 111 0.38 -5.80 -9.71
C GLY A 111 0.48 -5.74 -8.19
N ARG A 112 1.57 -5.15 -7.66
CA ARG A 112 1.70 -4.97 -6.20
C ARG A 112 0.67 -4.01 -5.61
N ASN A 113 0.31 -2.95 -6.33
CA ASN A 113 -0.70 -2.00 -5.89
C ASN A 113 -2.09 -2.66 -5.78
N LEU A 114 -2.44 -3.54 -6.73
CA LEU A 114 -3.69 -4.30 -6.70
C LEU A 114 -3.76 -5.25 -5.49
N ASP A 115 -2.67 -5.95 -5.18
CA ASP A 115 -2.59 -6.84 -4.01
C ASP A 115 -2.76 -6.05 -2.70
N SER A 116 -2.16 -4.86 -2.59
CA SER A 116 -2.31 -3.98 -1.43
C SER A 116 -3.76 -3.55 -1.22
N GLU A 117 -4.48 -3.14 -2.28
CA GLU A 117 -5.88 -2.72 -2.20
C GLU A 117 -6.80 -3.87 -1.76
N LEU A 118 -6.58 -5.08 -2.30
CA LEU A 118 -7.31 -6.28 -1.91
C LEU A 118 -7.10 -6.62 -0.43
N VAL A 119 -5.85 -6.59 0.03
CA VAL A 119 -5.50 -6.83 1.44
C VAL A 119 -6.17 -5.79 2.36
N HIS A 120 -6.17 -4.51 1.99
CA HIS A 120 -6.86 -3.47 2.77
C HIS A 120 -8.37 -3.71 2.83
N LYS A 121 -8.99 -4.11 1.72
CA LYS A 121 -10.42 -4.45 1.67
C LYS A 121 -10.74 -5.62 2.58
N GLU A 122 -9.96 -6.70 2.53
CA GLU A 122 -10.15 -7.87 3.38
C GLU A 122 -9.96 -7.55 4.88
N ILE A 123 -8.92 -6.79 5.23
CA ILE A 123 -8.70 -6.35 6.62
C ILE A 123 -9.87 -5.51 7.12
N ASN A 124 -10.42 -4.62 6.29
CA ASN A 124 -11.58 -3.80 6.67
C ASN A 124 -12.85 -4.64 6.88
N GLU A 125 -13.09 -5.63 6.04
CA GLU A 125 -14.22 -6.55 6.21
C GLU A 125 -14.05 -7.45 7.44
N ILE A 126 -12.84 -7.91 7.73
CA ILE A 126 -12.53 -8.65 8.96
C ILE A 126 -12.74 -7.77 10.18
N ALA A 127 -12.28 -6.52 10.14
CA ALA A 127 -12.42 -5.56 11.24
C ALA A 127 -13.89 -5.22 11.54
N LYS A 128 -14.75 -5.13 10.50
CA LYS A 128 -16.21 -4.94 10.68
C LYS A 128 -16.90 -6.13 11.35
N ASN A 129 -16.44 -7.35 11.07
CA ASN A 129 -17.05 -8.59 11.57
C ASN A 129 -16.41 -9.11 12.88
N SER A 130 -15.51 -8.32 13.47
CA SER A 130 -14.76 -8.66 14.67
C SER A 130 -15.53 -8.25 15.94
N VAL A 131 -15.92 -9.21 16.80
CA VAL A 131 -16.57 -9.01 18.13
C VAL A 131 -15.83 -8.07 19.09
N ARG A 132 -16.22 -6.81 19.19
CA ARG A 132 -15.61 -5.78 20.04
C ARG A 132 -15.77 -6.03 21.54
N LYS A 133 -14.83 -5.48 22.32
CA LYS A 133 -14.86 -5.55 23.79
C LYS A 133 -14.65 -4.15 24.34
N PHE A 134 -15.62 -3.66 25.11
CA PHE A 134 -15.62 -2.36 25.78
C PHE A 134 -15.54 -2.57 27.29
N ALA A 135 -14.90 -1.62 27.98
CA ALA A 135 -14.82 -1.58 29.44
C ALA A 135 -14.87 -0.11 29.85
N GLU A 136 -16.08 0.38 30.12
CA GLU A 136 -16.40 1.77 30.40
C GLU A 136 -17.69 1.86 31.22
N ASP A 137 -17.85 2.98 31.94
CA ASP A 137 -19.01 3.27 32.79
C ASP A 137 -20.26 3.54 31.93
N ASP A 138 -20.13 4.41 30.92
CA ASP A 138 -21.22 4.71 30.01
C ASP A 138 -21.38 3.66 28.90
N MET A 139 -22.63 3.40 28.51
CA MET A 139 -22.96 2.47 27.42
C MET A 139 -22.27 2.87 26.09
N PRO A 140 -21.57 1.95 25.41
CA PRO A 140 -20.85 2.27 24.17
C PRO A 140 -21.80 2.75 23.07
N SER A 141 -21.45 3.87 22.43
CA SER A 141 -22.26 4.49 21.37
C SER A 141 -22.16 3.80 20.00
N THR A 142 -21.08 3.04 19.75
CA THR A 142 -20.84 2.35 18.47
C THR A 142 -20.67 0.84 18.65
N ALA A 143 -21.77 0.10 18.55
CA ALA A 143 -21.77 -1.35 18.74
C ALA A 143 -22.27 -2.10 17.50
N SER A 144 -21.74 -3.29 17.31
CA SER A 144 -22.11 -4.23 16.25
C SER A 144 -22.53 -5.54 16.91
N ALA A 145 -23.44 -6.27 16.26
CA ALA A 145 -24.00 -7.48 16.84
C ALA A 145 -22.89 -8.46 17.24
N GLY A 146 -22.93 -8.96 18.47
CA GLY A 146 -21.93 -9.83 19.07
C GLY A 146 -20.90 -9.10 19.94
N ASP A 147 -20.80 -7.77 19.89
CA ASP A 147 -19.90 -7.00 20.74
C ASP A 147 -20.20 -7.20 22.24
N ILE A 148 -19.18 -7.09 23.08
CA ILE A 148 -19.24 -7.28 24.53
C ILE A 148 -18.89 -5.96 25.22
N TRP A 149 -19.67 -5.57 26.23
CA TRP A 149 -19.38 -4.40 27.06
C TRP A 149 -19.38 -4.83 28.52
N HIS A 150 -18.33 -4.45 29.25
CA HIS A 150 -18.25 -4.53 30.69
C HIS A 150 -18.51 -3.14 31.26
N ASP A 151 -19.64 -2.99 31.93
CA ASP A 151 -20.01 -1.81 32.69
C ASP A 151 -19.15 -1.79 33.96
N THR A 152 -18.29 -0.78 34.06
CA THR A 152 -17.31 -0.69 35.15
C THR A 152 -17.86 -0.09 36.45
N ASP A 153 -19.04 0.55 36.41
CA ASP A 153 -19.72 1.08 37.62
C ASP A 153 -20.59 0.00 38.26
N GLU A 154 -21.30 -0.78 37.45
CA GLU A 154 -22.20 -1.85 37.93
C GLU A 154 -21.54 -3.23 38.03
N ASP A 155 -20.33 -3.40 37.46
CA ASP A 155 -19.63 -4.68 37.32
C ASP A 155 -20.47 -5.75 36.59
N ILE A 156 -21.15 -5.33 35.52
CA ILE A 156 -22.05 -6.19 34.71
C ILE A 156 -21.54 -6.30 33.28
N VAL A 157 -21.69 -7.49 32.69
CA VAL A 157 -21.37 -7.74 31.28
C VAL A 157 -22.64 -7.75 30.44
N TYR A 158 -22.58 -7.05 29.32
CA TYR A 158 -23.61 -6.96 28.30
C TYR A 158 -23.07 -7.48 26.95
N VAL A 159 -23.97 -8.07 26.16
CA VAL A 159 -23.71 -8.43 24.76
C VAL A 159 -24.65 -7.64 23.86
N TYR A 160 -24.11 -7.01 22.82
CA TYR A 160 -24.90 -6.30 21.84
C TYR A 160 -25.57 -7.31 20.91
N THR A 161 -26.90 -7.34 20.90
CA THR A 161 -27.68 -8.34 20.15
C THR A 161 -28.69 -7.67 19.24
N ILE A 162 -29.07 -8.36 18.16
CA ILE A 162 -30.21 -7.99 17.32
C ILE A 162 -31.43 -8.69 17.91
N SER A 163 -32.45 -7.94 18.32
CA SER A 163 -33.72 -8.49 18.78
C SER A 163 -34.58 -9.00 17.63
N ASP A 164 -35.64 -9.74 17.94
CA ASP A 164 -36.50 -10.42 16.96
C ASP A 164 -37.20 -9.47 15.96
N ASN A 165 -37.27 -8.18 16.29
CA ASN A 165 -37.79 -7.11 15.43
C ASN A 165 -36.72 -6.34 14.64
N GLY A 166 -35.45 -6.79 14.67
CA GLY A 166 -34.34 -6.16 13.98
C GLY A 166 -33.70 -4.97 14.70
N ASN A 167 -34.21 -4.58 15.88
CA ASN A 167 -33.58 -3.54 16.69
C ASN A 167 -32.30 -4.06 17.34
N THR A 168 -31.33 -3.20 17.57
CA THR A 168 -30.09 -3.55 18.25
C THR A 168 -30.10 -3.07 19.70
N ILE A 169 -29.76 -3.94 20.65
CA ILE A 169 -29.80 -3.65 22.09
C ILE A 169 -28.62 -4.29 22.83
N TRP A 170 -28.14 -3.63 23.89
CA TRP A 170 -27.27 -4.24 24.90
C TRP A 170 -28.09 -5.13 25.82
N ARG A 171 -27.77 -6.42 25.86
CA ARG A 171 -28.48 -7.41 26.68
C ARG A 171 -27.55 -7.95 27.75
N ARG A 172 -27.97 -7.84 29.01
CA ARG A 172 -27.26 -8.40 30.15
C ARG A 172 -27.13 -9.91 30.00
N THR A 173 -25.93 -10.43 30.27
CA THR A 173 -25.65 -11.88 30.33
C THR A 173 -25.71 -12.42 31.74
#